data_AF-A0A838RJF1-F1
#
_entry.id   AF-A0A838RJF1-F1
#
_cell.length_a   1.000
_cell.length_b   1.000
_cell.length_c   1.000
_cell.angle_alpha   90.00
_cell.angle_beta   90.00
_cell.angle_gamma   90.00
#
_symmetry.space_group_name_H-M   'P 1'
#
loop_
_entity.id
_entity.type
_entity.pdbx_description
1 polymer ?
#
loop_
_entity_poly.entity_id
_entity_poly.type
_entity_poly.pdbx_seq_one_letter_code
_entity_poly.pdbx_strand_id
1 'polypeptide(L)'
;VMVCTGDWHGLDAIEKWAEDLSLWPLAPGWESSVAEAVRLIEESDGLYRRSYIGFLNEAMVYFADLEKLCTPLEEIADGWLAIAAQLRAGDDLERLSTRVLRMAARESRFWGLILDQFGQGNNG
;
A
#
# COMPACT_ATOMS: atom_id res chain seq x y z
N VAL A 1 -10.70 -22.48 1.95
CA VAL A 1 -9.59 -22.46 0.96
C VAL A 1 -9.26 -21.00 0.76
N MET A 2 -8.02 -20.60 1.02
CA MET A 2 -7.60 -19.21 0.82
C MET A 2 -7.46 -18.99 -0.69
N VAL A 3 -8.13 -17.96 -1.21
CA VAL A 3 -8.21 -17.74 -2.66
C VAL A 3 -7.07 -16.83 -3.14
N CYS A 4 -6.38 -16.18 -2.20
CA CYS A 4 -5.22 -15.35 -2.47
C CYS A 4 -4.16 -15.61 -1.39
N THR A 5 -3.05 -16.21 -1.79
CA THR A 5 -1.82 -16.31 -0.99
C THR A 5 -0.67 -15.93 -1.92
N GLY A 6 0.07 -14.87 -1.62
CA GLY A 6 1.33 -14.61 -2.33
C GLY A 6 1.49 -13.16 -2.77
N ASP A 7 2.67 -12.64 -2.43
CA ASP A 7 3.29 -11.37 -2.77
C ASP A 7 2.40 -10.12 -2.80
N TRP A 8 2.57 -9.32 -1.75
CA TRP A 8 1.99 -7.99 -1.57
C TRP A 8 2.99 -6.88 -1.94
N HIS A 9 4.04 -7.27 -2.64
CA HIS A 9 5.20 -6.45 -2.89
C HIS A 9 5.36 -6.25 -4.39
N GLY A 10 5.37 -4.99 -4.82
CA GLY A 10 5.44 -4.61 -6.23
C GLY A 10 4.07 -4.32 -6.83
N LEU A 11 4.07 -3.47 -7.86
CA LEU A 11 2.87 -2.98 -8.54
C LEU A 11 2.04 -4.13 -9.12
N ASP A 12 2.69 -5.05 -9.84
CA ASP A 12 2.04 -6.17 -10.53
C ASP A 12 1.25 -7.09 -9.58
N ALA A 13 1.76 -7.28 -8.37
CA ALA A 13 1.15 -8.15 -7.38
C ALA A 13 -0.09 -7.48 -6.74
N ILE A 14 -0.03 -6.17 -6.52
CA ILE A 14 -1.16 -5.39 -6.02
C ILE A 14 -2.20 -5.17 -7.13
N GLU A 15 -1.79 -5.04 -8.40
CA GLU A 15 -2.70 -4.98 -9.55
C GLU A 15 -3.49 -6.26 -9.71
N LYS A 16 -2.80 -7.40 -9.71
CA LYS A 16 -3.44 -8.72 -9.71
C LYS A 16 -4.41 -8.89 -8.54
N TRP A 17 -4.00 -8.46 -7.35
CA TRP A 17 -4.85 -8.52 -6.17
C TRP A 17 -6.13 -7.68 -6.33
N ALA A 18 -6.03 -6.50 -6.92
CA ALA A 18 -7.18 -5.65 -7.14
C ALA A 18 -8.15 -6.25 -8.18
N GLU A 19 -7.64 -6.84 -9.26
CA GLU A 19 -8.46 -7.56 -10.25
C GLU A 19 -9.23 -8.70 -9.58
N ASP A 20 -8.53 -9.51 -8.77
CA ASP A 20 -9.10 -10.65 -8.06
C ASP A 20 -10.15 -10.24 -7.03
N LEU A 21 -10.04 -9.04 -6.44
CA LEU A 21 -10.92 -8.55 -5.36
C LEU A 21 -12.40 -8.51 -5.78
N SER A 22 -12.67 -8.19 -7.05
CA SER A 22 -14.02 -8.19 -7.62
C SER A 22 -14.63 -9.60 -7.74
N LEU A 23 -13.79 -10.63 -7.81
CA LEU A 23 -14.18 -12.03 -8.01
C LEU A 23 -14.28 -12.79 -6.69
N TRP A 24 -13.76 -12.24 -5.59
CA TRP A 24 -13.74 -12.86 -4.27
C TRP A 24 -15.11 -13.33 -3.78
N PRO A 25 -16.21 -12.58 -3.91
CA PRO A 25 -17.53 -13.04 -3.46
C PRO A 25 -18.01 -14.34 -4.13
N LEU A 26 -17.44 -14.70 -5.28
CA LEU A 26 -17.79 -15.92 -6.02
C LEU A 26 -17.02 -17.15 -5.52
N ALA A 27 -16.00 -16.96 -4.68
CA ALA A 27 -15.12 -18.02 -4.22
C ALA A 27 -15.49 -18.50 -2.80
N PRO A 28 -15.61 -19.82 -2.56
CA PRO A 28 -15.89 -20.35 -1.23
C PRO A 28 -14.79 -20.03 -0.21
N GLY A 29 -15.14 -19.34 0.88
CA GLY A 29 -14.21 -18.98 1.97
C GLY A 29 -13.40 -17.71 1.72
N TRP A 30 -13.87 -16.83 0.84
CA TRP A 30 -13.28 -15.52 0.54
C TRP A 30 -13.08 -14.63 1.77
N GLU A 31 -13.89 -14.82 2.81
CA GLU A 31 -13.79 -14.11 4.08
C GLU A 31 -12.41 -14.32 4.73
N SER A 32 -11.80 -15.49 4.54
CA SER A 32 -10.44 -15.76 5.00
C SER A 32 -9.38 -14.97 4.21
N SER A 33 -9.59 -14.77 2.90
CA SER A 33 -8.74 -13.91 2.07
C SER A 33 -8.87 -12.43 2.47
N VAL A 34 -10.07 -11.99 2.83
CA VAL A 34 -10.30 -10.63 3.35
C VAL A 34 -9.61 -10.44 4.70
N ALA A 35 -9.76 -11.38 5.63
CA ALA A 35 -9.09 -11.31 6.92
C ALA A 35 -7.57 -11.26 6.78
N GLU A 36 -7.01 -12.08 5.88
CA GLU A 36 -5.58 -12.08 5.59
C GLU A 36 -5.11 -10.79 4.91
N ALA A 37 -5.87 -10.25 3.96
CA ALA A 37 -5.57 -8.97 3.31
C ALA A 37 -5.56 -7.81 4.29
N VAL A 38 -6.57 -7.74 5.17
CA VAL A 38 -6.65 -6.75 6.23
C VAL A 38 -5.44 -6.88 7.16
N ARG A 39 -5.14 -8.11 7.60
CA ARG A 39 -3.99 -8.40 8.44
C ARG A 39 -2.69 -7.94 7.77
N LEU A 40 -2.48 -8.23 6.49
CA LEU A 40 -1.28 -7.86 5.77
C LEU A 40 -1.16 -6.34 5.57
N ILE A 41 -2.25 -5.64 5.27
CA ILE A 41 -2.25 -4.17 5.19
C ILE A 41 -1.94 -3.54 6.55
N GLU A 42 -2.52 -4.06 7.63
CA GLU A 42 -2.32 -3.54 8.98
C GLU A 42 -0.92 -3.88 9.51
N GLU A 43 -0.45 -5.11 9.34
CA GLU A 43 0.90 -5.54 9.73
C GLU A 43 2.00 -4.95 8.83
N SER A 44 1.63 -4.44 7.65
CA SER A 44 2.52 -3.59 6.86
C SER A 44 2.93 -2.31 7.62
N ASP A 45 2.31 -1.98 8.77
CA ASP A 45 2.85 -1.02 9.76
C ASP A 45 4.34 -1.28 10.01
N GLY A 46 4.76 -2.55 10.05
CA GLY A 46 6.14 -2.94 10.32
C GLY A 46 7.07 -2.91 9.11
N LEU A 47 6.54 -2.97 7.88
CA LEU A 47 7.41 -3.23 6.73
C LEU A 47 8.10 -1.98 6.19
N TYR A 48 7.44 -0.86 5.89
CA TYR A 48 8.17 0.33 5.37
C TYR A 48 7.55 1.71 5.64
N ARG A 49 6.23 1.92 5.51
CA ARG A 49 5.67 3.29 5.40
C ARG A 49 5.76 4.12 6.68
N ARG A 50 5.19 3.64 7.80
CA ARG A 50 5.22 4.39 9.08
C ARG A 50 6.63 4.50 9.65
N SER A 51 7.42 3.43 9.57
CA SER A 51 8.84 3.46 9.96
C SER A 51 9.64 4.47 9.12
N TYR A 52 9.38 4.55 7.82
CA TYR A 52 10.04 5.51 6.94
C TYR A 52 9.54 6.94 7.15
N ILE A 53 8.26 7.15 7.46
CA ILE A 53 7.75 8.46 7.92
C ILE A 53 8.48 8.89 9.19
N GLY A 54 8.65 7.99 10.18
CA GLY A 54 9.42 8.25 11.40
C GLY A 54 10.85 8.67 11.07
N PHE A 55 11.54 7.91 10.21
CA PHE A 55 12.87 8.25 9.72
C PHE A 55 12.92 9.62 9.01
N LEU A 56 11.98 9.90 8.10
CA LEU A 56 11.92 11.16 7.38
C LEU A 56 11.70 12.34 8.33
N ASN A 57 10.81 12.19 9.33
CA ASN A 57 10.55 13.20 10.35
C ASN A 57 11.79 13.49 11.21
N GLU A 58 12.57 12.47 11.57
CA GLU A 58 13.86 12.65 12.26
C GLU A 58 14.88 13.36 11.35
N ALA A 59 14.92 13.00 10.07
CA ALA A 59 15.84 13.56 9.09
C ALA A 59 15.47 15.00 8.65
N MET A 60 14.20 15.42 8.78
CA MET A 60 13.72 16.76 8.44
C MET A 60 14.45 17.87 9.20
N VAL A 61 14.97 17.57 10.40
CA VAL A 61 15.83 18.51 11.17
C VAL A 61 17.09 18.90 10.40
N TYR A 62 17.59 18.00 9.56
CA TYR A 62 18.81 18.19 8.77
C TYR A 62 18.51 18.54 7.31
N PHE A 63 17.34 18.14 6.80
CA PHE A 63 16.94 18.31 5.41
C PHE A 63 15.49 18.80 5.32
N ALA A 64 15.30 20.12 5.28
CA ALA A 64 13.97 20.76 5.24
C ALA A 64 13.11 20.27 4.05
N ASP A 65 13.75 19.92 2.93
CA ASP A 65 13.06 19.45 1.72
C ASP A 65 12.42 18.05 1.86
N LEU A 66 12.60 17.35 2.99
CA LEU A 66 11.98 16.02 3.21
C LEU A 66 10.49 16.11 3.56
N GLU A 67 9.98 17.26 3.97
CA GLU A 67 8.54 17.47 4.24
C GLU A 67 7.67 17.07 3.04
N LYS A 68 8.16 17.39 1.83
CA LYS A 68 7.48 17.04 0.56
C LYS A 68 7.37 15.52 0.31
N LEU A 69 8.10 14.71 1.06
CA LEU A 69 8.08 13.25 1.00
C LEU A 69 7.26 12.64 2.15
N CYS A 70 7.27 13.28 3.33
CA CYS A 70 6.46 12.87 4.48
C CYS A 70 4.96 12.88 4.16
N THR A 71 4.43 14.02 3.71
CA THR A 71 2.97 14.17 3.52
C THR A 71 2.41 13.18 2.49
N PRO A 72 3.01 12.97 1.31
CA PRO A 72 2.51 11.97 0.37
C PRO A 72 2.55 10.55 0.93
N LEU A 73 3.55 10.22 1.74
CA LEU A 73 3.70 8.89 2.34
C LEU A 73 2.69 8.66 3.47
N GLU A 74 2.40 9.68 4.29
CA GLU A 74 1.32 9.66 5.27
C GLU A 74 -0.03 9.40 4.59
N GLU A 75 -0.33 10.11 3.50
CA GLU A 75 -1.57 9.91 2.75
C GLU A 75 -1.66 8.50 2.12
N ILE A 76 -0.53 7.92 1.69
CA ILE A 76 -0.48 6.53 1.21
C ILE A 76 -0.78 5.57 2.37
N ALA A 77 -0.16 5.77 3.53
CA ALA A 77 -0.37 4.94 4.71
C ALA A 77 -1.83 4.98 5.18
N ASP A 78 -2.42 6.17 5.30
CA ASP A 78 -3.82 6.34 5.69
C ASP A 78 -4.78 5.77 4.63
N GLY A 79 -4.43 5.91 3.35
CA GLY A 79 -5.18 5.33 2.24
C GLY A 79 -5.29 3.80 2.32
N TRP A 80 -4.18 3.14 2.64
CA TRP A 80 -4.13 1.70 2.87
C TRP A 80 -4.96 1.27 4.08
N LEU A 81 -4.84 1.98 5.21
CA LEU A 81 -5.65 1.68 6.40
C LEU A 81 -7.15 1.87 6.16
N ALA A 82 -7.54 2.87 5.36
CA ALA A 82 -8.93 3.04 4.96
C ALA A 82 -9.45 1.88 4.09
N ILE A 83 -8.60 1.29 3.24
CA ILE A 83 -8.93 0.09 2.46
C ILE A 83 -9.11 -1.12 3.39
N ALA A 84 -8.21 -1.32 4.35
CA ALA A 84 -8.35 -2.39 5.35
C ALA A 84 -9.65 -2.27 6.16
N ALA A 85 -10.02 -1.05 6.56
CA ALA A 85 -11.28 -0.81 7.26
C ALA A 85 -12.52 -1.16 6.40
N GLN A 86 -12.52 -0.78 5.11
CA GLN A 86 -13.60 -1.13 4.16
C GLN A 86 -13.67 -2.64 3.89
N LEU A 87 -12.52 -3.30 3.74
CA LEU A 87 -12.44 -4.77 3.60
C LEU A 87 -13.07 -5.46 4.82
N ARG A 88 -12.71 -5.01 6.03
CA ARG A 88 -13.25 -5.56 7.29
C ARG A 88 -14.75 -5.33 7.43
N ALA A 89 -15.27 -4.20 6.94
CA ALA A 89 -16.69 -3.89 6.96
C ALA A 89 -17.50 -4.75 5.96
N GLY A 90 -16.85 -5.38 4.98
CA GLY A 90 -17.52 -6.10 3.91
C GLY A 90 -18.24 -5.15 2.93
N ASP A 91 -17.71 -3.93 2.77
CA ASP A 91 -18.21 -2.96 1.79
C ASP A 91 -18.09 -3.48 0.35
N ASP A 92 -18.75 -2.81 -0.60
CA ASP A 92 -18.75 -3.12 -2.03
C ASP A 92 -17.32 -3.39 -2.58
N LEU A 93 -16.99 -4.67 -2.75
CA LEU A 93 -15.67 -5.14 -3.16
C LEU A 93 -15.30 -4.73 -4.60
N GLU A 94 -16.29 -4.52 -5.47
CA GLU A 94 -16.05 -4.04 -6.84
C GLU A 94 -15.55 -2.58 -6.81
N ARG A 95 -16.20 -1.75 -6.00
CA ARG A 95 -15.74 -0.38 -5.77
C ARG A 95 -14.39 -0.33 -5.07
N LEU A 96 -14.14 -1.28 -4.15
CA LEU A 96 -12.90 -1.38 -3.41
C LEU A 96 -11.71 -1.79 -4.30
N SER A 97 -11.94 -2.69 -5.26
CA SER A 97 -10.97 -3.07 -6.29
C SER A 97 -10.37 -1.85 -7.01
N THR A 98 -11.22 -0.95 -7.51
CA THR A 98 -10.75 0.28 -8.18
C THR A 98 -9.91 1.16 -7.24
N ARG A 99 -10.28 1.22 -5.96
CA ARG A 99 -9.56 2.04 -4.96
C ARG A 99 -8.20 1.45 -4.64
N VAL A 100 -8.11 0.12 -4.56
CA VAL A 100 -6.85 -0.61 -4.41
C VAL A 100 -5.90 -0.32 -5.56
N LEU A 101 -6.35 -0.43 -6.82
CA LEU A 101 -5.52 -0.14 -7.99
C LEU A 101 -4.94 1.28 -7.94
N ARG A 102 -5.78 2.26 -7.62
CA ARG A 102 -5.34 3.66 -7.51
C ARG A 102 -4.30 3.85 -6.41
N MET A 103 -4.47 3.15 -5.29
CA MET A 103 -3.52 3.21 -4.17
C MET A 103 -2.18 2.57 -4.55
N ALA A 104 -2.21 1.41 -5.19
CA ALA A 104 -1.03 0.70 -5.71
C ALA A 104 -0.21 1.60 -6.65
N ALA A 105 -0.88 2.19 -7.64
CA ALA A 105 -0.24 3.07 -8.61
C ALA A 105 0.30 4.36 -7.95
N ARG A 106 -0.42 4.91 -6.97
CA ARG A 106 0.03 6.07 -6.21
C ARG A 106 1.31 5.78 -5.45
N GLU A 107 1.34 4.65 -4.75
CA GLU A 107 2.50 4.23 -3.98
C GLU A 107 3.70 3.88 -4.87
N SER A 108 3.48 3.15 -5.96
CA SER A 108 4.54 2.85 -6.93
C SER A 108 5.19 4.13 -7.46
N ARG A 109 4.40 5.15 -7.80
CA ARG A 109 4.93 6.47 -8.20
C ARG A 109 5.75 7.14 -7.10
N PHE A 110 5.31 7.07 -5.85
CA PHE A 110 6.06 7.63 -4.73
C PHE A 110 7.43 6.96 -4.59
N TRP A 111 7.49 5.63 -4.61
CA TRP A 111 8.77 4.92 -4.53
C TRP A 111 9.66 5.16 -5.76
N GLY A 112 9.07 5.32 -6.95
CA GLY A 112 9.78 5.76 -8.14
C GLY A 112 10.46 7.12 -7.95
N LEU A 113 9.77 8.10 -7.36
CA LEU A 113 10.35 9.41 -7.05
C LEU A 113 11.52 9.30 -6.05
N ILE A 114 11.38 8.47 -5.01
CA ILE A 114 12.45 8.24 -4.04
C ILE A 114 13.68 7.61 -4.73
N LEU A 115 13.47 6.60 -5.56
CA LEU A 115 14.55 5.94 -6.31
C LEU A 115 15.20 6.88 -7.32
N ASP A 116 14.45 7.74 -8.00
CA ASP A 116 15.01 8.70 -8.94
C ASP A 116 15.80 9.79 -8.21
N GLN A 117 15.29 10.26 -7.07
CA GLN A 117 15.89 11.36 -6.31
C GLN A 117 17.12 10.92 -5.48
N PHE A 118 17.13 9.68 -4.98
CA PHE A 118 18.17 9.17 -4.07
C PHE A 118 18.95 7.97 -4.60
N GLY A 119 18.44 7.27 -5.62
CA GLY A 119 19.11 6.12 -6.26
C GLY A 119 20.17 6.50 -7.29
N GLN A 120 20.20 7.76 -7.74
CA GLN A 120 21.31 8.30 -8.53
C GLN A 120 22.46 8.78 -7.63
N GLY A 121 23.12 7.84 -6.94
CA GLY A 121 24.53 8.03 -6.63
C GLY A 121 25.33 7.95 -7.93
N ASN A 122 26.09 9.01 -8.26
CA ASN A 122 26.97 9.23 -9.44
C ASN A 122 26.33 9.86 -10.70
N ASN A 123 26.47 11.18 -10.81
CA ASN A 123 27.22 11.85 -11.89
C ASN A 123 27.38 13.36 -11.59
N GLY A 124 27.97 13.67 -10.43
CA GLY A 124 28.47 15.00 -10.10
C GLY A 124 29.95 14.91 -9.77
#